data_AF-A0A1E3GZ62-F1
#
_entry.id   AF-A0A1E3GZ62-F1
#
_cell.length_a   1.000
_cell.length_b   1.000
_cell.length_c   1.000
_cell.angle_alpha   90.00
_cell.angle_beta   90.00
_cell.angle_gamma   90.00
#
_symmetry.space_group_name_H-M   'P 1'
#
loop_
_entity.id
_entity.type
_entity.pdbx_description
1 polymer ?
#
loop_
_entity_poly.entity_id
_entity_poly.type
_entity_poly.pdbx_seq_one_letter_code
_entity_poly.pdbx_strand_id
1 'polypeptide(L)' 'MAVGIEFRSESYGLIIDEVGEVLTLPNGTREPNPSNLDPRWAEISGGVHRLDGQLMVILDVERVLGSLYEQMAA' A
#
# COMPACT_ATOMS: atom_id res chain seq x y z
N MET A 1 8.90 9.04 -10.71
CA MET A 1 8.31 8.06 -11.65
C MET A 1 6.86 7.79 -11.24
N ALA A 2 6.09 6.97 -11.97
CA ALA A 2 4.72 6.62 -11.55
C ALA A 2 4.36 5.17 -11.86
N VAL A 3 3.53 4.57 -11.01
CA VAL A 3 2.91 3.25 -11.22
C VAL A 3 1.45 3.47 -11.62
N GLY A 4 1.07 2.98 -12.79
CA GLY A 4 -0.31 2.99 -13.25
C GLY A 4 -1.12 1.89 -12.54
N ILE A 5 -2.28 2.26 -12.00
CA ILE A 5 -3.24 1.34 -11.39
C ILE A 5 -4.64 1.62 -11.94
N GLU A 6 -5.46 0.59 -12.01
CA GLU A 6 -6.87 0.72 -12.37
C GLU A 6 -7.74 0.51 -11.14
N PHE A 7 -8.65 1.45 -10.89
CA PHE A 7 -9.59 1.38 -9.77
C PHE A 7 -10.94 1.91 -10.23
N ARG A 8 -12.00 1.10 -10.04
CA ARG A 8 -13.38 1.43 -10.44
C ARG A 8 -13.49 1.92 -11.91
N SER A 9 -12.78 1.27 -12.83
CA SER A 9 -12.74 1.61 -14.26
C SER A 9 -12.11 2.97 -14.57
N GLU A 10 -11.38 3.55 -13.62
CA GLU A 10 -10.59 4.77 -13.80
C GLU A 10 -9.11 4.45 -13.64
N SER A 11 -8.27 5.11 -14.44
CA SER A 11 -6.82 4.93 -14.39
C SER A 11 -6.19 6.00 -13.50
N TYR A 12 -5.39 5.55 -12.54
CA TYR A 12 -4.66 6.40 -11.60
C TYR A 12 -3.15 6.18 -11.73
N GLY A 13 -2.38 7.22 -11.45
CA GLY A 13 -0.93 7.15 -11.37
C GLY A 13 -0.45 7.41 -9.94
N LEU A 14 0.16 6.42 -9.31
CA LEU A 14 0.85 6.59 -8.02
C LEU A 14 2.26 7.10 -8.28
N ILE A 15 2.53 8.35 -7.89
CA ILE A 15 3.88 8.92 -8.00
C ILE A 15 4.78 8.23 -6.99
N ILE A 16 5.92 7.74 -7.47
CA ILE A 16 6.92 7.03 -6.69
C ILE A 16 8.32 7.55 -7.02
N ASP A 17 9.23 7.42 -6.07
CA ASP A 17 10.63 7.76 -6.27
C ASP A 17 11.29 6.71 -7.17
N GLU A 18 11.22 5.44 -6.77
CA GLU A 18 11.92 4.32 -7.41
C GLU A 18 11.08 3.04 -7.44
N VAL A 19 11.38 2.17 -8.42
CA VAL A 19 10.78 0.83 -8.53
C VAL A 19 11.79 -0.19 -8.01
N GLY A 20 11.36 -0.99 -7.02
CA GLY A 20 12.15 -2.11 -6.51
C GLY A 20 12.05 -3.37 -7.36
N GLU A 21 12.51 -4.48 -6.80
CA GLU A 21 12.39 -5.81 -7.42
C GLU A 21 11.00 -6.43 -7.21
N VAL A 22 10.64 -7.39 -8.08
CA VAL A 22 9.40 -8.17 -7.94
C VAL A 22 9.67 -9.39 -7.06
N LEU A 23 9.07 -9.41 -5.88
CA LEU A 23 9.24 -10.48 -4.89
C LEU A 23 8.08 -11.47 -4.93
N THR A 24 8.40 -12.77 -4.83
CA THR A 24 7.41 -13.82 -4.54
C THR A 24 7.52 -14.19 -3.07
N LEU A 25 6.54 -13.79 -2.26
CA LEU A 25 6.54 -14.04 -0.82
C LEU A 25 5.53 -15.13 -0.46
N PRO A 26 5.83 -16.03 0.51
CA PRO A 26 4.86 -16.99 1.00
C PRO A 26 3.69 -16.27 1.69
N ASN A 27 2.46 -16.72 1.46
CA ASN A 27 1.25 -16.11 2.05
C ASN A 27 1.29 -16.00 3.58
N GLY A 28 2.00 -16.92 4.27
CA GLY A 28 2.14 -16.91 5.72
C GLY A 28 3.12 -15.89 6.29
N THR A 29 3.84 -15.15 5.44
CA THR A 29 4.81 -14.12 5.88
C THR A 29 4.20 -12.74 6.05
N ARG A 30 2.91 -12.58 5.70
CA ARG A 30 2.17 -11.35 5.94
C ARG A 30 1.81 -11.26 7.41
N GLU A 31 2.31 -10.23 8.07
CA GLU A 31 2.01 -9.88 9.45
C GLU A 31 1.00 -8.72 9.50
N PRO A 32 0.20 -8.59 10.58
CA PRO A 32 -0.59 -7.39 10.80
C PRO A 32 0.31 -6.15 10.95
N ASN A 33 -0.27 -4.96 10.83
CA ASN A 33 0.46 -3.71 11.04
C ASN A 33 1.07 -3.69 12.45
N PRO A 34 2.39 -3.42 12.60
CA PRO A 34 3.02 -3.41 13.89
C PRO A 34 2.55 -2.20 14.70
N SER A 35 2.53 -2.33 16.03
CA SER A 35 1.99 -1.31 16.93
C SER A 35 2.74 0.03 16.89
N ASN A 36 3.97 0.03 16.39
CA ASN A 36 4.81 1.22 16.23
C ASN A 36 4.80 1.79 14.81
N LEU A 37 3.93 1.31 13.91
CA LEU A 37 3.75 1.93 12.60
C LEU A 37 3.04 3.28 12.75
N ASP A 38 3.45 4.29 11.98
CA ASP A 38 2.77 5.59 11.94
C ASP A 38 1.29 5.37 11.60
N PRO A 39 0.34 5.94 12.38
CA PRO A 39 -1.09 5.73 12.18
C PRO A 39 -1.58 6.02 10.76
N ARG A 40 -1.01 7.02 10.08
CA ARG A 40 -1.39 7.36 8.70
C ARG A 40 -1.07 6.24 7.73
N TRP A 41 0.06 5.55 7.94
CA TRP A 41 0.42 4.37 7.17
C TRP A 41 -0.41 3.15 7.58
N ALA A 42 -0.72 2.99 8.87
CA ALA A 42 -1.53 1.88 9.36
C ALA A 42 -2.96 1.90 8.82
N GLU A 43 -3.53 3.08 8.56
CA GLU A 43 -4.87 3.25 7.99
C GLU A 43 -4.97 2.70 6.56
N ILE A 44 -3.97 3.01 5.74
CA ILE A 44 -3.91 2.62 4.32
C ILE A 44 -3.14 1.32 4.05
N SER A 45 -2.56 0.71 5.09
CA SER A 45 -1.78 -0.52 4.98
C SER A 45 -2.66 -1.76 5.13
N GLY A 46 -2.50 -2.71 4.22
CA GLY A 46 -3.06 -4.06 4.31
C GLY A 46 -2.26 -4.99 5.24
N GLY A 47 -1.12 -4.57 5.76
CA GLY A 47 -0.22 -5.39 6.57
C GLY A 47 1.23 -5.16 6.19
N VAL A 48 2.13 -5.96 6.74
CA VAL A 48 3.56 -5.84 6.47
C VAL A 48 4.18 -7.20 6.17
N HIS A 49 5.24 -7.19 5.38
CA HIS A 49 6.17 -8.30 5.23
C HIS A 49 7.51 -7.92 5.85
N ARG A 50 8.03 -8.80 6.69
CA ARG A 50 9.38 -8.67 7.23
C ARG A 50 10.37 -9.28 6.24
N LEU A 51 11.23 -8.43 5.69
CA LEU A 51 12.34 -8.83 4.83
C LEU A 51 13.64 -8.86 5.65
N ASP A 52 14.75 -9.25 5.03
CA ASP A 52 16.05 -9.24 5.69
C ASP A 52 16.49 -7.79 5.97
N GLY A 53 16.46 -7.39 7.25
CA GLY A 53 16.83 -6.04 7.69
C GLY A 53 15.88 -4.92 7.29
N GLN A 54 14.75 -5.22 6.63
CA GLN A 54 13.79 -4.21 6.15
C GLN A 54 12.34 -4.63 6.42
N LEU A 55 11.45 -3.65 6.51
CA LEU A 55 10.01 -3.86 6.64
C LEU A 55 9.31 -3.34 5.39
N MET A 56 8.63 -4.23 4.67
CA MET A 56 7.87 -3.88 3.49
C MET A 56 6.39 -3.71 3.86
N VAL A 57 5.87 -2.50 3.71
CA VAL A 57 4.45 -2.19 3.94
C VAL A 57 3.64 -2.55 2.70
N ILE A 58 2.51 -3.23 2.89
CA ILE A 58 1.58 -3.55 1.82
C ILE A 58 0.59 -2.41 1.70
N LEU A 59 0.67 -1.63 0.61
CA LEU A 59 -0.29 -0.56 0.34
C LEU A 59 -1.63 -1.16 -0.13
N ASP A 60 -2.71 -0.87 0.59
CA ASP A 60 -4.06 -1.26 0.20
C ASP A 60 -4.67 -0.16 -0.68
N VAL A 61 -4.66 -0.39 -2.00
CA VAL A 61 -5.14 0.57 -2.99
C VAL A 61 -6.61 0.93 -2.78
N GLU A 62 -7.45 -0.01 -2.34
CA GLU A 62 -8.86 0.26 -2.11
C GLU A 62 -9.08 1.24 -0.96
N ARG A 63 -8.26 1.15 0.09
CA ARG A 63 -8.30 2.10 1.22
C ARG A 63 -7.78 3.48 0.83
N VAL A 64 -6.64 3.51 0.11
CA VAL A 64 -6.03 4.76 -0.36
C VAL A 64 -7.01 5.52 -1.24
N LEU A 65 -7.54 4.88 -2.29
CA LEU A 65 -8.44 5.57 -3.23
C LEU A 65 -9.85 5.72 -2.66
N GLY A 66 -10.33 4.77 -1.86
CA GLY A 66 -11.64 4.85 -1.20
C GLY A 66 -11.78 6.09 -0.32
N SER A 67 -10.78 6.37 0.53
CA SER A 67 -10.77 7.56 1.37
C SER A 67 -10.76 8.88 0.56
N LEU A 68 -10.08 8.90 -0.59
CA LEU A 68 -10.07 10.06 -1.50
C LEU A 68 -11.46 10.32 -2.11
N TYR A 69 -12.17 9.26 -2.53
CA TYR A 69 -13.52 9.39 -3.05
C TYR A 69 -14.52 9.89 -2.00
N GLU A 70 -14.41 9.44 -0.75
CA GLU A 70 -15.25 9.93 0.35
C GLU A 70 -15.03 11.43 0.59
N GLN A 71 -13.79 11.91 0.52
CA GLN A 71 -13.46 13.33 0.66
C GLN A 71 -13.97 14.20 -0.51
N MET A 72 -14.05 13.66 -1.73
CA MET A 72 -14.60 14.38 -2.88
C MET A 72 -16.13 14.45 -2.90
N ALA A 73 -16.79 13.52 -2.20
CA ALA A 73 -18.25 13.47 -2.09
C ALA A 73 -18.81 14.32 -0.93
N ALA A 74 -17.94 14.80 -0.03
CA ALA A 74 -18.26 15.66 1.11
C ALA A 74 -18.13 17.15 0.77
#